data_AF-A0A6G3X851-F1
#
_entry.id   AF-A0A6G3X851-F1
#
_cell.length_a   1.000
_cell.length_b   1.000
_cell.length_c   1.000
_cell.angle_alpha   90.00
_cell.angle_beta   90.00
_cell.angle_gamma   90.00
#
_symmetry.space_group_name_H-M   'P 1'
#
loop_
_entity.id
_entity.type
_entity.pdbx_description
1 polymer ?
#
loop_
_entity_poly.entity_id
_entity_poly.type
_entity_poly.pdbx_seq_one_letter_code
_entity_poly.pdbx_strand_id
1 'polypeptide(L)'
;PLLGITDIAAVAQVARQAGARLVVDNTFASPYLQQPLALGADVVVHSTTKYMGGHSDVVGGALVVSDPELAEELAYHQNAMGAVAGPFDAWLVLRGIKTLAVRMDRHTENATKVADLLTRHPKVSQVLYPGLPEHPGHEVAAKQMKAFGGMVSFRVAGGEEA
;
A
#
# COMPACT_ATOMS: atom_id res chain seq x y z
N PRO A 1 -6.11 -2.85 -9.00
CA PRO A 1 -5.16 -3.95 -9.26
C PRO A 1 -4.03 -3.63 -10.26
N LEU A 2 -4.15 -2.57 -11.08
CA LEU A 2 -3.20 -2.29 -12.18
C LEU A 2 -1.81 -1.80 -11.74
N LEU A 3 -1.59 -1.60 -10.44
CA LEU A 3 -0.31 -1.18 -9.84
C LEU A 3 0.29 0.11 -10.42
N GLY A 4 -0.57 1.03 -10.88
CA GLY A 4 -0.15 2.39 -11.23
C GLY A 4 0.50 3.10 -10.03
N ILE A 5 1.46 3.98 -10.30
CA ILE A 5 2.24 4.70 -9.30
C ILE A 5 1.99 6.19 -9.44
N THR A 6 1.82 6.85 -8.30
CA THR A 6 1.64 8.30 -8.18
C THR A 6 2.81 8.86 -7.37
N ASP A 7 3.47 9.93 -7.85
CA ASP A 7 4.48 10.66 -7.07
C ASP A 7 3.78 11.41 -5.93
N ILE A 8 3.94 10.90 -4.71
CA ILE A 8 3.23 11.42 -3.54
C ILE A 8 3.67 12.85 -3.24
N ALA A 9 4.96 13.15 -3.37
CA ALA A 9 5.48 14.48 -3.07
C ALA A 9 5.00 15.52 -4.09
N ALA A 10 4.94 15.15 -5.37
CA ALA A 10 4.39 16.02 -6.41
C ALA A 10 2.91 16.32 -6.16
N VAL A 11 2.10 15.31 -5.84
CA VAL A 11 0.67 15.51 -5.55
C VAL A 11 0.46 16.29 -4.26
N ALA A 12 1.29 16.07 -3.24
CA ALA A 12 1.26 16.85 -1.99
C ALA A 12 1.45 18.35 -2.25
N GLN A 13 2.36 18.71 -3.15
CA GLN A 13 2.56 20.10 -3.56
C GLN A 13 1.30 20.70 -4.20
N VAL A 14 0.65 19.96 -5.12
CA VAL A 14 -0.58 20.40 -5.77
C VAL A 14 -1.73 20.55 -4.77
N ALA A 15 -1.92 19.57 -3.88
CA ALA A 15 -2.95 19.61 -2.86
C ALA A 15 -2.78 20.81 -1.93
N ARG A 16 -1.55 21.08 -1.48
CA ARG A 16 -1.22 22.24 -0.65
C ARG A 16 -1.51 23.56 -1.34
N GLN A 17 -1.14 23.71 -2.62
CA GLN A 17 -1.44 24.92 -3.39
C GLN A 17 -2.95 25.15 -3.55
N ALA A 18 -3.73 24.07 -3.60
CA ALA A 18 -5.19 24.12 -3.69
C ALA A 18 -5.88 24.25 -2.33
N GLY A 19 -5.16 24.22 -1.20
CA GLY A 19 -5.75 24.18 0.14
C GLY A 19 -6.55 22.89 0.42
N ALA A 20 -6.21 21.79 -0.27
CA ALA A 20 -6.88 20.50 -0.14
C ALA A 20 -6.08 19.53 0.72
N ARG A 21 -6.77 18.63 1.44
CA ARG A 21 -6.16 17.53 2.21
C ARG A 21 -5.77 16.38 1.26
N LEU A 22 -4.53 15.89 1.37
CA LEU A 22 -4.05 14.71 0.66
C LEU A 22 -4.14 13.48 1.56
N VAL A 23 -4.91 12.49 1.10
CA VAL A 23 -5.02 11.17 1.71
C VAL A 23 -4.34 10.13 0.83
N VAL A 24 -3.46 9.31 1.41
CA VAL A 24 -2.80 8.20 0.70
C VAL A 24 -3.22 6.86 1.31
N ASP A 25 -3.89 6.03 0.51
CA ASP A 25 -4.08 4.62 0.85
C ASP A 25 -2.76 3.87 0.63
N ASN A 26 -2.13 3.49 1.73
CA ASN A 26 -0.83 2.85 1.75
C ASN A 26 -0.93 1.33 2.04
N THR A 27 -2.10 0.73 1.78
CA THR A 27 -2.38 -0.68 2.03
C THR A 27 -1.42 -1.62 1.31
N PHE A 28 -1.11 -1.37 0.03
CA PHE A 28 -0.29 -2.28 -0.78
C PHE A 28 1.19 -2.22 -0.43
N ALA A 29 1.72 -1.02 -0.18
CA ALA A 29 3.13 -0.88 0.19
C ALA A 29 3.36 -1.26 1.67
N SER A 30 2.37 -1.04 2.53
CA SER A 30 2.51 -1.05 4.00
C SER A 30 3.45 0.07 4.49
N PRO A 31 3.45 0.40 5.79
CA PRO A 31 4.38 1.41 6.31
C PRO A 31 5.85 0.95 6.22
N TYR A 32 6.10 -0.35 6.08
CA TYR A 32 7.47 -0.85 5.97
C TYR A 32 8.17 -0.45 4.66
N LEU A 33 7.41 -0.33 3.55
CA LEU A 33 7.98 -0.02 2.25
C LEU A 33 7.77 1.42 1.80
N GLN A 34 6.77 2.13 2.32
CA GLN A 34 6.49 3.51 1.92
C GLN A 34 5.93 4.29 3.10
N GLN A 35 6.37 5.55 3.25
CA GLN A 35 6.04 6.43 4.38
C GLN A 35 5.41 7.74 3.86
N PRO A 36 4.11 7.76 3.49
CA PRO A 36 3.53 8.91 2.79
C PRO A 36 3.47 10.20 3.61
N LEU A 37 3.38 10.13 4.95
CA LEU A 37 3.46 11.34 5.81
C LEU A 37 4.81 12.06 5.62
N ALA A 38 5.91 11.31 5.50
CA ALA A 38 7.22 11.88 5.21
C ALA A 38 7.34 12.46 3.79
N LEU A 39 6.41 12.11 2.90
CA LEU A 39 6.32 12.58 1.52
C LEU A 39 5.28 13.71 1.36
N GLY A 40 4.66 14.17 2.44
CA GLY A 40 3.74 15.31 2.44
C GLY A 40 2.25 14.98 2.38
N ALA A 41 1.85 13.72 2.56
CA ALA A 41 0.44 13.39 2.79
C ALA A 41 -0.02 13.87 4.18
N ASP A 42 -1.29 14.28 4.29
CA ASP A 42 -1.89 14.69 5.57
C ASP A 42 -2.44 13.47 6.34
N VAL A 43 -2.96 12.48 5.61
CA VAL A 43 -3.52 11.24 6.17
C VAL A 43 -2.99 10.03 5.41
N VAL A 44 -2.59 9.00 6.18
CA VAL A 44 -2.33 7.66 5.64
C VAL A 44 -3.45 6.72 6.03
N VAL A 45 -4.05 6.07 5.04
CA VAL A 45 -5.07 5.03 5.23
C VAL A 45 -4.40 3.66 5.08
N HIS A 46 -4.78 2.74 5.94
CA HIS A 46 -4.46 1.32 5.80
C HIS A 46 -5.71 0.46 5.97
N SER A 47 -5.91 -0.50 5.06
CA SER A 47 -6.64 -1.72 5.40
C SER A 47 -5.71 -2.64 6.17
N THR A 48 -5.90 -2.73 7.48
CA THR A 48 -5.08 -3.60 8.34
C THR A 48 -5.37 -5.08 8.09
N THR A 49 -6.48 -5.39 7.42
CA THR A 49 -6.82 -6.73 6.89
C THR A 49 -5.73 -7.33 6.01
N LYS A 50 -4.96 -6.49 5.30
CA LYS A 50 -3.98 -6.94 4.30
C LYS A 50 -2.62 -7.20 4.94
N TYR A 51 -1.57 -6.48 4.53
CA TYR A 51 -0.22 -6.80 4.96
C TYR A 51 0.05 -6.55 6.45
N MET A 52 -0.63 -5.60 7.09
CA MET A 52 -0.41 -5.29 8.51
C MET A 52 -0.84 -6.44 9.41
N GLY A 53 -2.09 -6.91 9.29
CA GLY A 53 -2.56 -8.13 9.93
C GLY A 53 -1.81 -9.34 9.39
N GLY A 54 -1.76 -9.52 8.06
CA GLY A 54 -0.81 -10.40 7.38
C GLY A 54 -1.10 -11.90 7.46
N HIS A 55 -2.16 -12.30 8.16
CA HIS A 55 -2.51 -13.71 8.41
C HIS A 55 -3.93 -14.07 7.93
N SER A 56 -4.60 -13.17 7.21
CA SER A 56 -5.93 -13.38 6.62
C SER A 56 -7.01 -13.80 7.62
N ASP A 57 -6.89 -13.39 8.87
CA ASP A 57 -7.72 -13.79 10.00
C ASP A 57 -8.37 -12.61 10.75
N VAL A 58 -8.16 -11.37 10.28
CA VAL A 58 -8.66 -10.15 10.91
C VAL A 58 -9.07 -9.13 9.85
N VAL A 59 -10.19 -8.44 10.08
CA VAL A 59 -10.63 -7.29 9.27
C VAL A 59 -10.42 -6.01 10.07
N GLY A 60 -9.86 -4.98 9.44
CA GLY A 60 -9.70 -3.69 10.09
C GLY A 60 -9.18 -2.58 9.19
N GLY A 61 -9.17 -1.38 9.75
CA GLY A 61 -8.64 -0.18 9.11
C GLY A 61 -7.89 0.70 10.11
N ALA A 62 -7.04 1.58 9.59
CA ALA A 62 -6.36 2.61 10.37
C ALA A 62 -6.22 3.90 9.56
N LEU A 63 -6.36 5.03 10.24
CA LEU A 63 -5.97 6.36 9.77
C LEU A 63 -4.78 6.81 10.62
N VAL A 64 -3.72 7.29 9.98
CA VAL A 64 -2.52 7.80 10.65
C VAL A 64 -2.30 9.23 10.19
N VAL A 65 -2.16 10.14 11.15
CA VAL A 65 -1.97 11.59 10.93
C VAL A 65 -0.87 12.10 11.85
N SER A 66 -0.23 13.21 11.48
CA SER A 66 0.74 13.93 12.33
C SER A 66 0.21 15.24 12.90
N ASP A 67 -0.89 15.77 12.36
CA ASP A 67 -1.54 17.00 12.81
C ASP A 67 -2.47 16.70 14.00
N PRO A 68 -2.24 17.30 15.20
CA PRO A 68 -3.10 17.13 16.36
C PRO A 68 -4.56 17.56 16.15
N GLU A 69 -4.80 18.65 15.42
CA GLU A 69 -6.17 19.15 15.21
C GLU A 69 -6.96 18.16 14.36
N LEU A 70 -6.33 17.65 13.29
CA LEU A 70 -6.92 16.60 12.48
C LEU A 70 -7.10 15.29 13.26
N ALA A 71 -6.19 14.96 14.17
CA ALA A 71 -6.33 13.78 15.04
C ALA A 71 -7.56 13.89 15.95
N GLU A 72 -7.84 15.07 16.50
CA GLU A 72 -9.04 15.32 17.31
C GLU A 72 -10.32 15.22 16.48
N GLU A 73 -10.34 15.80 15.27
CA GLU A 73 -11.47 15.68 14.32
C GLU A 73 -11.76 14.20 14.01
N LEU A 74 -10.72 13.41 13.71
CA LEU A 74 -10.85 11.97 13.43
C LEU A 74 -11.30 11.17 14.67
N ALA A 75 -10.79 11.49 15.86
CA ALA A 75 -11.18 10.83 17.10
C ALA A 75 -12.65 11.08 17.45
N TYR A 76 -13.13 12.31 17.24
CA TYR A 76 -14.55 12.64 17.39
C TYR A 76 -15.41 11.77 16.47
N HIS A 77 -15.04 11.68 15.18
CA HIS A 77 -15.75 10.86 14.21
C HIS A 77 -15.71 9.36 14.54
N GLN A 78 -14.55 8.83 14.96
CA GLN A 78 -14.41 7.45 15.40
C GLN A 78 -15.38 7.13 16.54
N ASN A 79 -15.46 8.00 17.55
CA ASN A 79 -16.36 7.83 18.70
C ASN A 79 -17.84 8.00 18.30
N ALA A 80 -18.17 9.02 17.52
CA ALA A 80 -19.56 9.34 17.15
C ALA A 80 -20.17 8.29 16.21
N MET A 81 -19.39 7.74 15.26
CA MET A 81 -19.87 6.75 14.30
C MET A 81 -19.76 5.31 14.81
N GLY A 82 -18.89 5.05 15.79
CA GLY A 82 -18.75 3.72 16.42
C GLY A 82 -18.12 2.64 15.53
N ALA A 83 -17.53 3.00 14.39
CA ALA A 83 -16.80 2.08 13.52
C ALA A 83 -15.40 1.75 14.09
N VAL A 84 -15.38 1.13 15.27
CA VAL A 84 -14.16 0.81 16.04
C VAL A 84 -13.79 -0.68 15.90
N ALA A 85 -12.50 -0.99 15.98
CA ALA A 85 -12.03 -2.38 15.98
C ALA A 85 -12.37 -3.08 17.30
N GLY A 86 -12.74 -4.37 17.22
CA GLY A 86 -12.82 -5.21 18.40
C GLY A 86 -11.45 -5.32 19.08
N PRO A 87 -11.37 -5.43 20.42
CA PRO A 87 -10.08 -5.47 21.13
C PRO A 87 -9.24 -6.69 20.75
N PHE A 88 -9.88 -7.83 20.43
CA PHE A 88 -9.18 -9.02 19.94
C PHE A 88 -8.62 -8.82 18.53
N ASP A 89 -9.38 -8.17 17.64
CA ASP A 89 -8.92 -7.82 16.29
C ASP A 89 -7.74 -6.85 16.33
N ALA A 90 -7.82 -5.84 17.21
CA ALA A 90 -6.70 -4.92 17.46
C ALA A 90 -5.45 -5.68 17.93
N TRP A 91 -5.60 -6.65 18.83
CA TRP A 91 -4.50 -7.50 19.28
C TRP A 91 -3.93 -8.37 18.14
N LEU A 92 -4.77 -8.97 17.29
CA LEU A 92 -4.32 -9.75 16.13
C LEU A 92 -3.51 -8.90 15.16
N VAL A 93 -3.94 -7.67 14.88
CA VAL A 93 -3.18 -6.72 14.06
C VAL A 93 -1.84 -6.40 14.72
N LEU A 94 -1.81 -6.09 16.03
CA LEU A 94 -0.56 -5.85 16.77
C LEU A 94 0.39 -7.06 16.72
N ARG A 95 -0.14 -8.28 16.85
CA ARG A 95 0.63 -9.52 16.68
C ARG A 95 1.20 -9.63 15.27
N GLY A 96 0.41 -9.32 14.25
CA GLY A 96 0.81 -9.35 12.84
C GLY A 96 1.93 -8.37 12.50
N ILE A 97 1.87 -7.15 13.05
CA ILE A 97 2.87 -6.10 12.78
C ILE A 97 4.27 -6.51 13.25
N LYS A 98 4.40 -7.32 14.31
CA LYS A 98 5.71 -7.79 14.83
C LYS A 98 6.53 -8.56 13.80
N THR A 99 5.88 -9.16 12.79
CA THR A 99 6.57 -9.88 11.71
C THR A 99 6.46 -9.17 10.36
N LEU A 100 5.95 -7.92 10.33
CA LEU A 100 5.71 -7.18 9.08
C LEU A 100 6.97 -7.05 8.23
N ALA A 101 8.08 -6.61 8.83
CA ALA A 101 9.33 -6.38 8.10
C ALA A 101 9.80 -7.65 7.36
N VAL A 102 9.99 -8.75 8.08
CA VAL A 102 10.46 -10.02 7.52
C VAL A 102 9.49 -10.62 6.50
N ARG A 103 8.18 -10.43 6.68
CA ARG A 103 7.17 -10.84 5.70
C ARG A 103 7.26 -10.00 4.43
N MET A 104 7.41 -8.68 4.56
CA MET A 104 7.47 -7.79 3.40
C MET A 104 8.77 -7.92 2.60
N ASP A 105 9.89 -8.19 3.26
CA ASP A 105 11.15 -8.56 2.58
C ASP A 105 10.91 -9.80 1.70
N ARG A 106 10.35 -10.87 2.28
CA ARG A 106 10.08 -12.12 1.55
C ARG A 106 9.01 -11.95 0.47
N HIS A 107 7.97 -11.17 0.71
CA HIS A 107 6.96 -10.85 -0.30
C HIS A 107 7.59 -10.16 -1.51
N THR A 108 8.47 -9.20 -1.28
CA THR A 108 9.17 -8.49 -2.35
C THR A 108 10.10 -9.41 -3.13
N GLU A 109 10.92 -10.20 -2.44
CA GLU A 109 11.82 -11.19 -3.05
C GLU A 109 11.05 -12.18 -3.94
N ASN A 110 9.95 -12.73 -3.42
CA ASN A 110 9.14 -13.70 -4.15
C ASN A 110 8.40 -13.06 -5.33
N ALA A 111 7.82 -11.87 -5.14
CA ALA A 111 7.11 -11.16 -6.20
C ALA A 111 8.05 -10.80 -7.36
N THR A 112 9.28 -10.39 -7.07
CA THR A 112 10.31 -10.13 -8.10
C THR A 112 10.57 -11.39 -8.93
N LYS A 113 10.81 -12.53 -8.28
CA LYS A 113 11.02 -13.81 -8.99
C LYS A 113 9.81 -14.23 -9.83
N VAL A 114 8.60 -14.02 -9.31
CA VAL A 114 7.35 -14.31 -10.03
C VAL A 114 7.19 -13.39 -11.24
N ALA A 115 7.44 -12.08 -11.08
CA ALA A 115 7.39 -11.12 -12.18
C ALA A 115 8.41 -11.46 -13.28
N ASP A 116 9.65 -11.83 -12.91
CA ASP A 116 10.68 -12.26 -13.85
C ASP A 116 10.29 -13.53 -14.62
N LEU A 117 9.65 -14.48 -13.94
CA LEU A 117 9.15 -15.70 -14.57
C LEU A 117 8.02 -15.39 -15.56
N LEU A 118 7.05 -14.58 -15.14
CA LEU A 118 5.89 -14.21 -15.96
C LEU A 118 6.32 -13.40 -17.20
N THR A 119 7.31 -12.51 -17.07
CA THR A 119 7.80 -11.68 -18.18
C THR A 119 8.41 -12.52 -19.30
N ARG A 120 8.91 -13.72 -18.99
CA ARG A 120 9.49 -14.67 -19.96
C ARG A 120 8.48 -15.72 -20.46
N HIS A 121 7.26 -15.73 -19.92
CA HIS A 121 6.30 -16.78 -20.22
C HIS A 121 5.53 -16.47 -21.52
N PRO A 122 5.51 -17.38 -22.52
CA PRO A 122 4.97 -17.08 -23.86
C PRO A 122 3.46 -16.81 -23.89
N LYS A 123 2.72 -17.22 -22.86
CA LYS A 123 1.27 -16.93 -22.72
C LYS A 123 0.96 -15.66 -21.93
N VAL A 124 1.96 -14.90 -21.49
CA VAL A 124 1.78 -13.64 -20.76
C VAL A 124 2.06 -12.49 -21.73
N SER A 125 1.10 -11.60 -21.89
CA SER A 125 1.22 -10.43 -22.80
C SER A 125 1.74 -9.19 -22.09
N GLN A 126 1.54 -9.08 -20.78
CA GLN A 126 1.99 -7.94 -19.99
C GLN A 126 2.15 -8.32 -18.53
N VAL A 127 3.21 -7.84 -17.88
CA VAL A 127 3.38 -7.90 -16.43
C VAL A 127 3.34 -6.49 -15.87
N LEU A 128 2.60 -6.31 -14.79
CA LEU A 128 2.47 -5.08 -14.02
C LEU A 128 3.10 -5.35 -12.66
N TYR A 129 4.33 -4.88 -12.47
CA TYR A 129 5.04 -4.93 -11.20
C TYR A 129 5.93 -3.68 -11.09
N PRO A 130 5.83 -2.87 -10.01
CA PRO A 130 6.60 -1.62 -9.91
C PRO A 130 8.11 -1.82 -9.93
N GLY A 131 8.60 -3.02 -9.61
CA GLY A 131 10.02 -3.35 -9.65
C GLY A 131 10.59 -3.64 -11.04
N LEU A 132 9.76 -3.78 -12.07
CA LEU A 132 10.23 -3.96 -13.45
C LEU A 132 10.67 -2.60 -14.03
N PRO A 133 11.84 -2.50 -14.67
CA PRO A 133 12.32 -1.26 -15.30
C PRO A 133 11.35 -0.69 -16.34
N GLU A 134 10.62 -1.54 -17.05
CA GLU A 134 9.65 -1.15 -18.08
C GLU A 134 8.31 -0.68 -17.50
N HIS A 135 8.11 -0.80 -16.18
CA HIS A 135 6.90 -0.31 -15.55
C HIS A 135 6.85 1.22 -15.64
N PRO A 136 5.77 1.85 -16.15
CA PRO A 136 5.73 3.30 -16.37
C PRO A 136 5.99 4.15 -15.12
N GLY A 137 5.71 3.59 -13.94
CA GLY A 137 5.95 4.23 -12.65
C GLY A 137 7.22 3.81 -11.92
N HIS A 138 8.13 3.05 -12.56
CA HIS A 138 9.29 2.44 -11.90
C HIS A 138 10.19 3.47 -11.21
N GLU A 139 10.57 4.53 -11.91
CA GLU A 139 11.47 5.56 -11.36
C GLU A 139 10.87 6.26 -10.14
N VAL A 140 9.56 6.57 -10.19
CA VAL A 140 8.84 7.17 -9.06
C VAL A 140 8.75 6.19 -7.89
N ALA A 141 8.44 4.92 -8.17
CA ALA A 141 8.40 3.89 -7.14
C ALA A 141 9.76 3.72 -6.46
N ALA A 142 10.85 3.65 -7.24
CA ALA A 142 12.21 3.55 -6.72
C ALA A 142 12.64 4.78 -5.89
N LYS A 143 12.15 5.97 -6.26
CA LYS A 143 12.39 7.21 -5.52
C LYS A 143 11.69 7.24 -4.15
N GLN A 144 10.47 6.70 -4.05
CA GLN A 144 9.60 6.90 -2.87
C GLN A 144 9.35 5.65 -2.02
N MET A 145 9.71 4.46 -2.51
CA MET A 145 9.53 3.18 -1.84
C MET A 145 10.88 2.53 -1.50
N LYS A 146 10.98 1.89 -0.34
CA LYS A 146 12.13 1.05 0.05
C LYS A 146 12.26 -0.18 -0.85
N ALA A 147 11.12 -0.76 -1.24
CA ALA A 147 11.03 -1.92 -2.12
C ALA A 147 9.61 -2.02 -2.73
N PHE A 148 9.39 -2.88 -3.72
CA PHE A 148 8.20 -2.83 -4.59
C PHE A 148 7.00 -3.66 -4.12
N GLY A 149 7.13 -4.37 -3.01
CA GLY A 149 6.04 -5.12 -2.39
C GLY A 149 5.73 -6.45 -3.07
N GLY A 150 4.65 -7.09 -2.60
CA GLY A 150 4.29 -8.46 -2.95
C GLY A 150 3.24 -8.62 -4.04
N MET A 151 2.68 -7.52 -4.55
CA MET A 151 1.59 -7.56 -5.53
C MET A 151 2.16 -7.63 -6.95
N VAL A 152 1.72 -8.63 -7.71
CA VAL A 152 2.02 -8.77 -9.14
C VAL A 152 0.69 -8.90 -9.88
N SER A 153 0.52 -8.16 -10.96
CA SER A 153 -0.59 -8.35 -11.90
C SER A 153 -0.03 -8.65 -13.28
N PHE A 154 -0.77 -9.39 -14.09
CA PHE A 154 -0.35 -9.70 -15.45
C PHE A 154 -1.57 -9.95 -16.33
N ARG A 155 -1.38 -9.87 -17.65
CA ARG A 155 -2.40 -10.13 -18.66
C ARG A 155 -2.03 -11.40 -19.41
N VAL A 156 -3.01 -12.28 -19.59
CA VAL A 156 -2.87 -13.51 -20.37
C VAL A 156 -3.09 -13.17 -21.84
N ALA A 157 -2.24 -13.69 -22.72
CA ALA A 157 -2.28 -13.39 -24.15
C ALA A 157 -3.58 -13.85 -24.83
N GLY A 158 -4.18 -14.96 -24.36
CA GLY A 158 -5.41 -15.51 -24.92
C GLY A 158 -6.71 -14.81 -24.46
N GLY A 159 -6.63 -13.78 -23.61
CA GLY A 159 -7.82 -13.07 -23.13
C GLY A 159 -8.69 -13.90 -22.18
N GLU A 160 -10.01 -13.69 -22.22
CA GLU A 160 -10.99 -14.32 -21.31
C GLU A 160 -11.17 -15.82 -21.56
N GLU A 161 -11.00 -16.29 -22.80
CA GLU A 161 -11.20 -17.69 -23.20
C GLU A 161 -10.00 -18.61 -22.91
N ALA A 162 -8.93 -18.08 -22.30
CA ALA A 162 -7.63 -18.73 -22.13
C ALA A 162 -7.53 -19.71 -20.95
#